data_AF-A0A916YNI9-F1
#
_entry.id   AF-A0A916YNI9-F1
#
_cell.length_a   1.000
_cell.length_b   1.000
_cell.length_c   1.000
_cell.angle_alpha   90.00
_cell.angle_beta   90.00
_cell.angle_gamma   90.00
#
_symmetry.space_group_name_H-M   'P 1'
#
loop_
_entity.id
_entity.type
_entity.pdbx_description
1 polymer ?
#
loop_
_entity_poly.entity_id
_entity_poly.type
_entity_poly.pdbx_seq_one_letter_code
_entity_poly.pdbx_strand_id
1 'polypeptide(L)'
;MVKNYEALKLLSEIIIESKSVTEIRREQKIVLEVEQSINLTLVDVCKNLNLNLTQKENIFEITFPKSYFLTEIDFMSRYSFSSEDEFDSSEVVIFNFNGKLQVKSENDIFNTENSLIYNFKSYKFLLDYLSKKEEFLEHINSQTREMILVGKNSKKNAVIKIRYNHNEARVAYLENLAPSIELIFKSFKDKEFIYLFRDRVVDFLSTNISEKDSFFLVVKNLPNLLKEAEIDFQFYLKKFNFENIKNRFRDDRIKYFDSLDKHLDNIGKQIAAVPLSFSAVAFAEYQVKDTFLILWLIFFGILIYTYLSWKMLNLSLFDVEKLEEDLVNEYENIKKDYQDMLVSLDSDFAKIWQKIDNFKDIIKYVKYSLIALLCLFILFSIYLNFFTETAKVKDYILTL
;
A
#
# COMPACT_ATOMS: atom_id res chain seq x y z
N MET A 1 -15.16 -41.83 20.19
CA MET A 1 -14.13 -41.55 19.16
C MET A 1 -12.87 -42.39 19.35
N VAL A 2 -12.20 -42.43 20.52
CA VAL A 2 -11.03 -43.31 20.75
C VAL A 2 -11.31 -44.79 20.46
N LYS A 3 -12.52 -45.29 20.78
CA LYS A 3 -12.94 -46.66 20.45
C LYS A 3 -12.97 -46.99 18.96
N ASN A 4 -13.16 -45.98 18.09
CA ASN A 4 -13.15 -46.20 16.64
C ASN A 4 -11.74 -46.21 16.08
N TYR A 5 -10.80 -45.45 16.65
CA TYR A 5 -9.44 -45.40 16.11
C TYR A 5 -8.71 -46.75 16.26
N GLU A 6 -8.75 -47.40 17.43
CA GLU A 6 -8.13 -48.72 17.59
C GLU A 6 -8.77 -49.78 16.69
N ALA A 7 -10.10 -49.73 16.53
CA ALA A 7 -10.79 -50.66 15.66
C ALA A 7 -10.58 -50.36 14.18
N LEU A 8 -10.44 -49.09 13.78
CA LEU A 8 -10.02 -48.67 12.43
C LEU A 8 -8.56 -49.06 12.15
N LYS A 9 -7.70 -48.98 13.16
CA LYS A 9 -6.31 -49.43 13.08
C LYS A 9 -6.24 -50.95 12.95
N LEU A 10 -6.99 -51.69 13.76
CA LEU A 10 -7.07 -53.14 13.64
C LEU A 10 -7.66 -53.56 12.29
N LEU A 11 -8.69 -52.85 11.81
CA LEU A 11 -9.22 -53.02 10.45
C LEU A 11 -8.14 -52.73 9.40
N SER A 12 -7.32 -51.69 9.59
CA SER A 12 -6.20 -51.36 8.69
C SER A 12 -5.16 -52.47 8.64
N GLU A 13 -4.82 -53.06 9.79
CA GLU A 13 -3.87 -54.16 9.91
C GLU A 13 -4.41 -55.40 9.18
N ILE A 14 -5.69 -55.72 9.39
CA ILE A 14 -6.38 -56.81 8.67
C ILE A 14 -6.38 -56.59 7.15
N ILE A 15 -6.66 -55.37 6.70
CA ILE A 15 -6.67 -54.99 5.28
C ILE A 15 -5.28 -55.17 4.66
N ILE A 16 -4.23 -54.74 5.36
CA ILE A 16 -2.83 -54.87 4.91
C ILE A 16 -2.40 -56.34 4.85
N GLU A 17 -2.75 -57.13 5.87
CA GLU A 17 -2.40 -58.56 5.94
C GLU A 17 -3.13 -59.40 4.88
N SER A 18 -4.36 -59.01 4.51
CA SER A 18 -5.19 -59.79 3.59
C SER A 18 -4.62 -59.90 2.16
N LYS A 19 -3.64 -59.07 1.75
CA LYS A 19 -2.99 -59.05 0.41
C LYS A 19 -3.92 -58.97 -0.82
N SER A 20 -5.25 -59.02 -0.65
CA SER A 20 -6.27 -59.04 -1.70
C SER A 20 -7.35 -57.97 -1.47
N VAL A 21 -6.93 -56.72 -1.33
CA VAL A 21 -7.85 -55.59 -1.45
C VAL A 21 -8.01 -55.29 -2.95
N THR A 22 -9.02 -55.90 -3.56
CA THR A 22 -9.21 -55.86 -5.02
C THR A 22 -9.92 -54.59 -5.49
N GLU A 23 -10.76 -53.95 -4.68
CA GLU A 23 -11.39 -52.69 -5.11
C GLU A 23 -12.00 -51.86 -3.95
N ILE A 24 -11.54 -50.61 -3.81
CA ILE A 24 -12.22 -49.60 -2.98
C ILE A 24 -13.02 -48.70 -3.94
N ARG A 25 -14.33 -48.95 -4.05
CA ARG A 25 -15.23 -48.14 -4.89
C ARG A 25 -15.81 -46.99 -4.08
N ARG A 26 -16.00 -45.84 -4.74
CA ARG A 26 -16.83 -44.74 -4.23
C ARG A 26 -18.19 -45.34 -3.90
N GLU A 27 -18.53 -45.43 -2.62
CA GLU A 27 -19.89 -45.49 -2.07
C GLU A 27 -19.80 -45.95 -0.62
N GLN A 28 -19.07 -45.24 0.25
CA GLN A 28 -19.07 -45.58 1.68
C GLN A 28 -18.72 -47.06 1.96
N LYS A 29 -18.13 -47.81 1.01
CA LYS A 29 -18.12 -49.28 1.00
C LYS A 29 -16.72 -49.77 0.71
N ILE A 30 -16.22 -50.65 1.56
CA ILE A 30 -14.99 -51.39 1.33
C ILE A 30 -15.36 -52.83 1.02
N VAL A 31 -14.87 -53.34 -0.10
CA VAL A 31 -15.00 -54.76 -0.45
C VAL A 31 -13.66 -55.44 -0.17
N LEU A 32 -13.66 -56.41 0.74
CA LEU A 32 -12.48 -57.16 1.15
C LEU A 32 -12.66 -58.63 0.78
N GLU A 33 -11.69 -59.19 0.06
CA GLU A 33 -11.57 -60.64 -0.13
C GLU A 33 -10.58 -61.17 0.90
N VAL A 34 -11.03 -62.08 1.76
CA VAL A 34 -10.32 -62.43 3.00
C VAL A 34 -10.15 -63.95 3.13
N GLU A 35 -8.95 -64.41 3.50
CA GLU A 35 -8.69 -65.82 3.80
C GLU A 35 -9.47 -66.29 5.05
N GLN A 36 -9.89 -67.56 5.09
CA GLN A 36 -10.82 -68.10 6.10
C GLN A 36 -10.41 -67.84 7.57
N SER A 37 -9.13 -67.72 7.88
CA SER A 37 -8.61 -67.48 9.23
C SER A 37 -8.84 -66.04 9.75
N ILE A 38 -8.89 -65.06 8.86
CA ILE A 38 -9.02 -63.63 9.19
C ILE A 38 -10.51 -63.24 9.39
N ASN A 39 -11.41 -64.12 8.96
CA ASN A 39 -12.85 -63.91 8.91
C ASN A 39 -13.49 -63.62 10.30
N LEU A 40 -13.13 -64.38 11.34
CA LEU A 40 -13.70 -64.21 12.68
C LEU A 40 -13.32 -62.87 13.32
N THR A 41 -12.04 -62.48 13.17
CA THR A 41 -11.54 -61.21 13.71
C THR A 41 -12.19 -60.01 13.03
N LEU A 42 -12.37 -60.05 11.71
CA LEU A 42 -12.99 -58.97 10.94
C LEU A 42 -14.46 -58.73 11.36
N VAL A 43 -15.23 -59.80 11.55
CA VAL A 43 -16.64 -59.73 11.96
C VAL A 43 -16.78 -59.06 13.32
N ASP A 44 -15.93 -59.41 14.28
CA ASP A 44 -15.94 -58.84 15.62
C ASP A 44 -15.56 -57.35 15.62
N VAL A 45 -14.55 -56.98 14.81
CA VAL A 45 -14.16 -55.57 14.62
C VAL A 45 -15.30 -54.75 14.00
N CYS A 46 -15.96 -55.28 12.96
CA CYS A 46 -17.06 -54.57 12.30
C CYS A 46 -18.28 -54.40 13.21
N LYS A 47 -18.60 -55.43 14.02
CA LYS A 47 -19.65 -55.33 15.05
C LYS A 47 -19.32 -54.28 16.11
N ASN A 48 -18.07 -54.24 16.58
CA ASN A 48 -17.63 -53.25 17.57
C ASN A 48 -17.71 -51.82 17.05
N LEU A 49 -17.50 -51.63 15.74
CA LEU A 49 -17.58 -50.33 15.06
C LEU A 49 -18.99 -49.94 14.62
N ASN A 50 -20.02 -50.77 14.86
CA ASN A 50 -21.38 -50.61 14.33
C ASN A 50 -21.42 -50.44 12.80
N LEU A 51 -20.57 -51.19 12.08
CA LEU A 51 -20.52 -51.14 10.62
C LEU A 51 -21.48 -52.16 10.02
N ASN A 52 -22.14 -51.76 8.94
CA ASN A 52 -22.98 -52.68 8.18
C ASN A 52 -22.08 -53.60 7.36
N LEU A 53 -22.00 -54.87 7.79
CA LEU A 53 -21.24 -55.92 7.14
C LEU A 53 -22.19 -56.80 6.32
N THR A 54 -21.97 -56.87 5.01
CA THR A 54 -22.63 -57.85 4.15
C THR A 54 -21.59 -58.89 3.73
N GLN A 55 -21.80 -60.16 4.08
CA GLN A 55 -20.88 -61.24 3.71
C GLN A 55 -21.46 -62.06 2.57
N LYS A 56 -20.69 -62.25 1.51
CA LYS A 56 -20.99 -63.16 0.41
C LYS A 56 -19.75 -64.01 0.12
N GLU A 57 -19.79 -65.27 0.55
CA GLU A 57 -18.64 -66.19 0.50
C GLU A 57 -17.42 -65.65 1.28
N ASN A 58 -16.28 -65.44 0.59
CA ASN A 58 -15.05 -64.87 1.14
C ASN A 58 -14.97 -63.34 0.96
N ILE A 59 -16.04 -62.71 0.48
CA ILE A 59 -16.10 -61.27 0.20
C ILE A 59 -16.93 -60.56 1.29
N PHE A 60 -16.32 -59.56 1.92
CA PHE A 60 -16.94 -58.69 2.91
C PHE A 60 -17.17 -57.30 2.33
N GLU A 61 -18.41 -56.84 2.37
CA GLU A 61 -18.78 -55.47 2.02
C GLU A 61 -19.09 -54.70 3.30
N ILE A 62 -18.20 -53.77 3.67
CA ILE A 62 -18.30 -52.95 4.89
C ILE A 62 -18.77 -51.56 4.49
N THR A 63 -19.95 -51.13 4.97
CA THR A 63 -20.46 -49.77 4.72
C THR A 63 -20.22 -48.83 5.90
N PHE A 64 -19.68 -47.66 5.63
CA PHE A 64 -19.33 -46.60 6.58
C PHE A 64 -20.17 -45.34 6.35
N PRO A 65 -21.02 -44.95 7.31
CA PRO A 65 -21.78 -43.71 7.17
C PRO A 65 -20.83 -42.51 7.22
N LYS A 66 -20.78 -41.71 6.13
CA LYS A 66 -20.03 -40.44 6.01
C LYS A 66 -18.49 -40.51 6.11
N SER A 67 -17.90 -41.69 5.96
CA SER A 67 -16.45 -41.84 5.99
C SER A 67 -15.90 -42.23 4.61
N TYR A 68 -14.81 -41.59 4.19
CA TYR A 68 -14.11 -41.90 2.95
C TYR A 68 -12.89 -42.76 3.26
N PHE A 69 -12.87 -43.98 2.74
CA PHE A 69 -11.73 -44.89 2.80
C PHE A 69 -11.04 -44.89 1.46
N LEU A 70 -9.79 -44.48 1.41
CA LEU A 70 -9.07 -44.30 0.16
C LEU A 70 -7.62 -44.77 0.34
N THR A 71 -7.05 -45.39 -0.69
CA THR A 71 -5.60 -45.47 -0.79
C THR A 71 -5.04 -44.06 -1.00
N GLU A 72 -3.76 -43.83 -0.70
CA GLU A 72 -3.14 -42.53 -0.96
C GLU A 72 -3.33 -42.07 -2.43
N ILE A 73 -3.18 -43.00 -3.39
CA ILE A 73 -3.36 -42.74 -4.82
C ILE A 73 -4.83 -42.45 -5.14
N ASP A 74 -5.77 -43.21 -4.59
CA ASP A 74 -7.21 -42.97 -4.83
C ASP A 74 -7.66 -41.65 -4.21
N PHE A 75 -7.16 -41.31 -3.02
CA PHE A 75 -7.44 -40.02 -2.39
C PHE A 75 -7.00 -38.88 -3.30
N MET A 76 -5.75 -38.91 -3.76
CA MET A 76 -5.24 -37.84 -4.59
C MET A 76 -5.92 -37.73 -5.96
N SER A 77 -6.19 -38.87 -6.60
CA SER A 77 -6.76 -38.91 -7.95
C SER A 77 -8.27 -38.63 -7.98
N ARG A 78 -8.99 -38.95 -6.91
CA ARG A 78 -10.46 -38.86 -6.83
C ARG A 78 -10.96 -37.78 -5.88
N TYR A 79 -10.07 -36.99 -5.27
CA TYR A 79 -10.43 -35.86 -4.41
C TYR A 79 -11.43 -34.94 -5.11
N SER A 80 -12.62 -34.81 -4.53
CA SER A 80 -13.72 -34.05 -5.15
C SER A 80 -14.68 -33.45 -4.12
N PHE A 81 -14.18 -33.02 -2.96
CA PHE A 81 -15.04 -32.31 -2.01
C PHE A 81 -15.50 -31.01 -2.66
N SER A 82 -16.81 -30.81 -2.67
CA SER A 82 -17.45 -29.69 -3.38
C SER A 82 -17.51 -28.42 -2.54
N SER A 83 -17.45 -28.55 -1.21
CA SER A 83 -17.52 -27.44 -0.25
C SER A 83 -16.65 -27.69 0.99
N GLU A 84 -16.35 -26.63 1.73
CA GLU A 84 -15.64 -26.73 3.02
C GLU A 84 -16.45 -27.51 4.05
N ASP A 85 -17.76 -27.24 4.16
CA ASP A 85 -18.67 -27.93 5.09
C ASP A 85 -18.68 -29.45 4.87
N GLU A 86 -18.66 -29.90 3.61
CA GLU A 86 -18.60 -31.33 3.27
C GLU A 86 -17.29 -31.95 3.76
N PHE A 87 -16.16 -31.27 3.58
CA PHE A 87 -14.88 -31.78 4.04
C PHE A 87 -14.79 -31.78 5.58
N ASP A 88 -15.24 -30.71 6.25
CA ASP A 88 -15.11 -30.56 7.70
C ASP A 88 -16.04 -31.52 8.45
N SER A 89 -17.22 -31.81 7.91
CA SER A 89 -18.17 -32.79 8.45
C SER A 89 -17.91 -34.24 8.06
N SER A 90 -16.94 -34.52 7.17
CA SER A 90 -16.59 -35.88 6.75
C SER A 90 -15.44 -36.46 7.55
N GLU A 91 -15.49 -37.77 7.79
CA GLU A 91 -14.34 -38.53 8.26
C GLU A 91 -13.54 -39.03 7.05
N VAL A 92 -12.23 -38.82 7.03
CA VAL A 92 -11.36 -39.25 5.93
C VAL A 92 -10.27 -40.16 6.48
N VAL A 93 -10.21 -41.38 5.96
CA VAL A 93 -9.24 -42.39 6.34
C VAL A 93 -8.42 -42.77 5.11
N ILE A 94 -7.12 -42.48 5.17
CA ILE A 94 -6.17 -42.82 4.10
C ILE A 94 -5.26 -43.96 4.57
N PHE A 95 -5.21 -45.02 3.76
CA PHE A 95 -4.23 -46.08 3.91
C PHE A 95 -2.99 -45.77 3.07
N ASN A 96 -1.87 -45.50 3.75
CA ASN A 96 -0.59 -45.36 3.08
C ASN A 96 -0.01 -46.75 2.73
N PHE A 97 0.71 -46.87 1.62
CA PHE A 97 1.44 -48.09 1.23
C PHE A 97 2.48 -48.53 2.27
N ASN A 98 2.93 -47.60 3.12
CA ASN A 98 3.83 -47.88 4.23
C ASN A 98 3.12 -48.47 5.47
N GLY A 99 1.81 -48.75 5.37
CA GLY A 99 0.99 -49.27 6.47
C GLY A 99 0.63 -48.25 7.55
N LYS A 100 0.99 -46.97 7.35
CA LYS A 100 0.58 -45.88 8.25
C LYS A 100 -0.82 -45.39 7.89
N LEU A 101 -1.69 -45.38 8.89
CA LEU A 101 -3.03 -44.82 8.78
C LEU A 101 -2.99 -43.31 9.00
N GLN A 102 -3.60 -42.54 8.10
CA GLN A 102 -3.86 -41.12 8.32
C GLN A 102 -5.36 -40.91 8.45
N VAL A 103 -5.79 -40.31 9.56
CA VAL A 103 -7.20 -40.14 9.88
C VAL A 103 -7.49 -38.67 10.12
N LYS A 104 -8.52 -38.15 9.46
CA LYS A 104 -9.15 -36.87 9.77
C LYS A 104 -10.54 -37.16 10.31
N SER A 105 -10.79 -36.82 11.57
CA SER A 105 -12.12 -36.96 12.20
C SER A 105 -13.03 -35.79 11.82
N GLU A 106 -14.33 -35.88 12.11
CA GLU A 106 -15.25 -34.74 11.98
C GLU A 106 -14.77 -33.55 12.82
N ASN A 107 -14.74 -32.35 12.22
CA ASN A 107 -14.25 -31.10 12.85
C ASN A 107 -12.85 -31.19 13.47
N ASP A 108 -12.02 -32.13 12.99
CA ASP A 108 -10.62 -32.23 13.40
C ASP A 108 -9.85 -30.96 12.99
N ILE A 109 -8.71 -30.72 13.60
CA ILE A 109 -7.80 -29.64 13.21
C ILE A 109 -6.54 -30.22 12.56
N PHE A 110 -5.81 -29.39 11.82
CA PHE A 110 -4.53 -29.78 11.24
C PHE A 110 -3.57 -30.28 12.34
N ASN A 111 -2.95 -31.43 12.09
CA ASN A 111 -1.84 -31.98 12.85
C ASN A 111 -0.89 -32.74 11.91
N THR A 112 0.22 -33.26 12.45
CA THR A 112 1.23 -33.97 11.64
C THR A 112 0.75 -35.33 11.11
N GLU A 113 -0.25 -35.95 11.75
CA GLU A 113 -0.78 -37.26 11.34
C GLU A 113 -1.79 -37.15 10.19
N ASN A 114 -2.54 -36.05 10.13
CA ASN A 114 -3.52 -35.76 9.09
C ASN A 114 -3.02 -34.72 8.05
N SER A 115 -1.72 -34.41 8.05
CA SER A 115 -1.13 -33.33 7.25
C SER A 115 -1.39 -33.48 5.74
N LEU A 116 -1.29 -34.71 5.20
CA LEU A 116 -1.59 -34.97 3.79
C LEU A 116 -3.02 -34.55 3.44
N ILE A 117 -4.00 -34.90 4.29
CA ILE A 117 -5.42 -34.66 4.02
C ILE A 117 -5.69 -33.16 3.90
N TYR A 118 -5.22 -32.38 4.88
CA TYR A 118 -5.40 -30.92 4.92
C TYR A 118 -4.56 -30.17 3.88
N ASN A 119 -3.28 -30.52 3.73
CA ASN A 119 -2.40 -29.84 2.79
C ASN A 119 -2.74 -30.19 1.34
N PHE A 120 -3.26 -31.39 1.07
CA PHE A 120 -3.72 -31.75 -0.27
C PHE A 120 -5.02 -31.02 -0.65
N LYS A 121 -5.99 -30.90 0.28
CA LYS A 121 -7.17 -30.02 0.13
C LYS A 121 -6.71 -28.61 -0.25
N SER A 122 -5.83 -28.05 0.58
CA SER A 122 -5.24 -26.72 0.40
C SER A 122 -4.57 -26.55 -0.96
N TYR A 123 -3.71 -27.49 -1.35
CA TYR A 123 -3.02 -27.50 -2.63
C TYR A 123 -3.99 -27.50 -3.82
N LYS A 124 -5.01 -28.35 -3.79
CA LYS A 124 -6.04 -28.43 -4.83
C LYS A 124 -6.83 -27.12 -4.93
N PHE A 125 -7.24 -26.60 -3.79
CA PHE A 125 -8.02 -25.37 -3.73
C PHE A 125 -7.23 -24.18 -4.28
N LEU A 126 -5.94 -24.08 -3.93
CA LEU A 126 -5.05 -23.06 -4.48
C LEU A 126 -4.83 -23.24 -5.98
N LEU A 127 -4.57 -24.46 -6.45
CA LEU A 127 -4.38 -24.76 -7.88
C LEU A 127 -5.62 -24.35 -8.68
N ASP A 128 -6.80 -24.77 -8.23
CA ASP A 128 -8.08 -24.46 -8.88
C ASP A 128 -8.35 -22.96 -8.84
N TYR A 129 -8.08 -22.29 -7.73
CA TYR A 129 -8.24 -20.85 -7.60
C TYR A 129 -7.34 -20.08 -8.57
N LEU A 130 -6.04 -20.36 -8.58
CA LEU A 130 -5.08 -19.70 -9.47
C LEU A 130 -5.39 -20.00 -10.93
N SER A 131 -5.83 -21.22 -11.27
CA SER A 131 -6.20 -21.62 -12.63
C SER A 131 -7.34 -20.79 -13.22
N LYS A 132 -8.20 -20.23 -12.37
CA LYS A 132 -9.37 -19.43 -12.74
C LYS A 132 -9.10 -17.92 -12.67
N LYS A 133 -7.93 -17.49 -12.21
CA LYS A 133 -7.57 -16.08 -12.03
C LYS A 133 -6.79 -15.55 -13.21
N GLU A 134 -7.49 -14.90 -14.14
CA GLU A 134 -6.93 -14.28 -15.34
C GLU A 134 -5.88 -13.20 -15.03
N GLU A 135 -6.00 -12.49 -13.90
CA GLU A 135 -4.99 -11.50 -13.53
C GLU A 135 -3.66 -12.13 -13.11
N PHE A 136 -3.70 -13.38 -12.64
CA PHE A 136 -2.52 -14.13 -12.23
C PHE A 136 -1.88 -14.89 -13.39
N LEU A 137 -2.67 -15.49 -14.28
CA LEU A 137 -2.18 -16.34 -15.38
C LEU A 137 -2.46 -15.76 -16.76
N GLU A 138 -1.49 -15.85 -17.67
CA GLU A 138 -1.71 -15.55 -19.09
C GLU A 138 -2.39 -16.71 -19.83
N HIS A 139 -2.02 -17.95 -19.51
CA HIS A 139 -2.58 -19.13 -20.15
C HIS A 139 -2.44 -20.39 -19.28
N ILE A 140 -3.38 -21.32 -19.42
CA ILE A 140 -3.30 -22.66 -18.80
C ILE A 140 -3.42 -23.73 -19.88
N ASN A 141 -2.47 -24.66 -19.90
CA ASN A 141 -2.51 -25.86 -20.72
C ASN A 141 -2.82 -27.08 -19.84
N SER A 142 -4.07 -27.50 -19.85
CA SER A 142 -4.52 -28.67 -19.08
C SER A 142 -3.94 -30.00 -19.58
N GLN A 143 -3.56 -30.09 -20.86
CA GLN A 143 -2.97 -31.31 -21.43
C GLN A 143 -1.54 -31.53 -20.93
N THR A 144 -0.73 -30.46 -20.91
CA THR A 144 0.65 -30.52 -20.41
C THR A 144 0.76 -30.27 -18.91
N ARG A 145 -0.36 -29.92 -18.25
CA ARG A 145 -0.45 -29.55 -16.82
C ARG A 145 0.48 -28.38 -16.49
N GLU A 146 0.41 -27.35 -17.29
CA GLU A 146 1.27 -26.17 -17.20
C GLU A 146 0.42 -24.90 -17.07
N MET A 147 0.77 -24.06 -16.11
CA MET A 147 0.34 -22.66 -16.03
C MET A 147 1.45 -21.80 -16.60
N ILE A 148 1.12 -20.87 -17.50
CA ILE A 148 2.08 -19.98 -18.14
C ILE A 148 1.99 -18.63 -17.47
N LEU A 149 3.13 -18.16 -16.96
CA LEU A 149 3.33 -16.82 -16.44
C LEU A 149 4.24 -16.01 -17.36
N VAL A 150 3.94 -14.73 -17.55
CA VAL A 150 4.82 -13.79 -18.23
C VAL A 150 5.29 -12.71 -17.26
N GLY A 151 6.55 -12.82 -16.87
CA GLY A 151 7.21 -11.81 -16.04
C GLY A 151 7.57 -10.56 -16.84
N LYS A 152 7.30 -9.37 -16.27
CA LYS A 152 7.73 -8.09 -16.85
C LYS A 152 9.09 -7.61 -16.32
N ASN A 153 9.52 -8.07 -15.14
CA ASN A 153 10.69 -7.53 -14.44
C ASN A 153 12.02 -8.24 -14.74
N SER A 154 11.99 -9.46 -15.27
CA SER A 154 13.21 -10.11 -15.74
C SER A 154 13.69 -9.43 -17.02
N LYS A 155 14.99 -9.10 -17.14
CA LYS A 155 15.63 -8.43 -18.31
C LYS A 155 15.40 -9.12 -19.68
N LYS A 156 14.71 -10.25 -19.69
CA LYS A 156 14.07 -10.90 -20.83
C LYS A 156 12.64 -11.17 -20.38
N ASN A 157 11.62 -10.79 -21.14
CA ASN A 157 10.22 -11.19 -20.90
C ASN A 157 10.18 -12.71 -20.70
N ALA A 158 10.27 -13.16 -19.46
CA ALA A 158 10.51 -14.56 -19.16
C ALA A 158 9.15 -15.21 -19.12
N VAL A 159 8.89 -16.02 -20.14
CA VAL A 159 7.76 -16.92 -20.15
C VAL A 159 8.14 -18.10 -19.25
N ILE A 160 7.55 -18.16 -18.07
CA ILE A 160 7.78 -19.22 -17.09
C ILE A 160 6.63 -20.20 -17.17
N LYS A 161 6.98 -21.48 -17.32
CA LYS A 161 6.03 -22.59 -17.28
C LYS A 161 6.04 -23.19 -15.89
N ILE A 162 4.92 -23.06 -15.20
CA ILE A 162 4.69 -23.68 -13.91
C ILE A 162 3.99 -25.01 -14.15
N ARG A 163 4.75 -26.11 -14.13
CA ARG A 163 4.14 -27.45 -14.17
C ARG A 163 3.56 -27.80 -12.81
N TYR A 164 2.36 -28.37 -12.80
CA TYR A 164 1.68 -28.85 -11.60
C TYR A 164 1.35 -30.34 -11.70
N ASN A 165 1.20 -30.97 -10.55
CA ASN A 165 0.83 -32.38 -10.44
C ASN A 165 -0.49 -32.49 -9.68
N HIS A 166 -1.52 -33.06 -10.31
CA HIS A 166 -2.79 -33.30 -9.61
C HIS A 166 -2.65 -34.25 -8.42
N ASN A 167 -1.62 -35.09 -8.37
CA ASN A 167 -1.41 -36.07 -7.31
C ASN A 167 -0.08 -35.79 -6.59
N GLU A 168 0.01 -34.63 -5.96
CA GLU A 168 1.23 -34.18 -5.27
C GLU A 168 1.28 -34.66 -3.81
N ALA A 169 1.80 -35.87 -3.59
CA ALA A 169 1.94 -36.45 -2.24
C ALA A 169 2.91 -35.67 -1.33
N ARG A 170 3.88 -34.94 -1.90
CA ARG A 170 4.91 -34.25 -1.13
C ARG A 170 4.36 -33.15 -0.22
N VAL A 171 3.13 -32.68 -0.45
CA VAL A 171 2.47 -31.69 0.42
C VAL A 171 2.24 -32.20 1.84
N ALA A 172 2.25 -33.52 2.06
CA ALA A 172 2.17 -34.13 3.39
C ALA A 172 3.32 -33.71 4.32
N TYR A 173 4.48 -33.35 3.75
CA TYR A 173 5.68 -32.96 4.49
C TYR A 173 5.79 -31.45 4.72
N LEU A 174 4.81 -30.68 4.26
CA LEU A 174 4.77 -29.23 4.45
C LEU A 174 4.10 -28.89 5.78
N GLU A 175 4.40 -27.71 6.29
CA GLU A 175 3.61 -27.09 7.35
C GLU A 175 2.18 -26.82 6.88
N ASN A 176 1.30 -26.43 7.81
CA ASN A 176 -0.09 -26.14 7.49
C ASN A 176 -0.20 -25.05 6.40
N LEU A 177 -0.71 -25.41 5.23
CA LEU A 177 -0.86 -24.49 4.10
C LEU A 177 -2.08 -23.57 4.21
N ALA A 178 -3.08 -23.94 5.02
CA ALA A 178 -4.35 -23.23 5.08
C ALA A 178 -4.22 -21.72 5.37
N PRO A 179 -3.39 -21.27 6.35
CA PRO A 179 -3.24 -19.84 6.63
C PRO A 179 -2.69 -19.04 5.45
N SER A 180 -1.74 -19.61 4.70
CA SER A 180 -1.15 -18.91 3.54
C SER A 180 -2.14 -18.79 2.38
N ILE A 181 -3.01 -19.78 2.22
CA ILE A 181 -4.04 -19.78 1.18
C ILE A 181 -5.18 -18.81 1.54
N GLU A 182 -5.58 -18.76 2.81
CA GLU A 182 -6.54 -17.76 3.28
C GLU A 182 -6.02 -16.34 3.04
N LEU A 183 -4.74 -16.09 3.32
CA LEU A 183 -4.08 -14.82 2.99
C LEU A 183 -4.14 -14.52 1.49
N ILE A 184 -3.92 -15.51 0.62
CA ILE A 184 -4.08 -15.32 -0.83
C ILE A 184 -5.50 -14.88 -1.18
N PHE A 185 -6.53 -15.55 -0.66
CA PHE A 185 -7.92 -15.19 -0.96
C PHE A 185 -8.29 -13.80 -0.45
N LYS A 186 -7.70 -13.40 0.68
CA LYS A 186 -7.89 -12.05 1.21
C LYS A 186 -7.18 -10.99 0.36
N SER A 187 -5.92 -11.20 0.00
CA SER A 187 -5.09 -10.21 -0.70
C SER A 187 -5.34 -10.15 -2.20
N PHE A 188 -5.84 -11.23 -2.84
CA PHE A 188 -6.20 -11.26 -4.27
C PHE A 188 -7.52 -10.52 -4.59
N LYS A 189 -7.97 -9.64 -3.68
CA LYS A 189 -9.00 -8.64 -3.97
C LYS A 189 -8.42 -7.45 -4.74
N ASP A 190 -7.15 -7.13 -4.49
CA ASP A 190 -6.44 -6.01 -5.11
C ASP A 190 -5.61 -6.52 -6.30
N LYS A 191 -5.89 -6.00 -7.51
CA LYS A 191 -5.24 -6.47 -8.74
C LYS A 191 -3.73 -6.20 -8.73
N GLU A 192 -3.33 -5.08 -8.16
CA GLU A 192 -1.95 -4.65 -8.00
C GLU A 192 -1.17 -5.65 -7.14
N PHE A 193 -1.77 -6.16 -6.05
CA PHE A 193 -1.15 -7.21 -5.24
C PHE A 193 -0.97 -8.50 -6.05
N ILE A 194 -1.95 -8.91 -6.85
CA ILE A 194 -1.85 -10.10 -7.71
C ILE A 194 -0.66 -9.97 -8.66
N TYR A 195 -0.47 -8.81 -9.28
CA TYR A 195 0.67 -8.57 -10.18
C TYR A 195 2.02 -8.64 -9.46
N LEU A 196 2.14 -8.02 -8.29
CA LEU A 196 3.38 -8.05 -7.49
C LEU A 196 3.69 -9.46 -7.01
N PHE A 197 2.69 -10.20 -6.54
CA PHE A 197 2.85 -11.59 -6.14
C PHE A 197 3.25 -12.48 -7.32
N ARG A 198 2.63 -12.28 -8.49
CA ARG A 198 3.00 -12.96 -9.73
C ARG A 198 4.46 -12.70 -10.12
N ASP A 199 4.90 -11.44 -10.05
CA ASP A 199 6.29 -11.09 -10.34
C ASP A 199 7.27 -11.77 -9.35
N ARG A 200 6.90 -11.86 -8.06
CA ARG A 200 7.68 -12.61 -7.06
C ARG A 200 7.77 -14.10 -7.36
N VAL A 201 6.67 -14.71 -7.78
CA VAL A 201 6.66 -16.11 -8.23
C VAL A 201 7.58 -16.29 -9.44
N VAL A 202 7.55 -15.37 -10.40
CA VAL A 202 8.40 -15.41 -11.59
C VAL A 202 9.88 -15.31 -11.23
N ASP A 203 10.25 -14.34 -10.39
CA ASP A 203 11.64 -14.14 -9.97
C ASP A 203 12.16 -15.34 -9.17
N PHE A 204 11.33 -15.87 -8.27
CA PHE A 204 11.64 -17.08 -7.51
C PHE A 204 11.86 -18.30 -8.42
N LEU A 205 11.01 -18.51 -9.42
CA LEU A 205 11.16 -19.65 -10.33
C LEU A 205 12.29 -19.46 -11.33
N SER A 206 12.62 -18.23 -11.73
CA SER A 206 13.74 -17.94 -12.63
C SER A 206 15.09 -18.33 -12.01
N THR A 207 15.20 -18.31 -10.68
CA THR A 207 16.41 -18.70 -9.95
C THR A 207 16.46 -20.19 -9.62
N ASN A 208 15.32 -20.89 -9.67
CA ASN A 208 15.19 -22.29 -9.29
C ASN A 208 14.95 -23.18 -10.53
N ILE A 209 15.97 -23.92 -10.93
CA ILE A 209 16.13 -24.54 -12.27
C ILE A 209 15.17 -25.72 -12.56
N SER A 210 14.40 -26.23 -11.59
CA SER A 210 13.58 -27.43 -11.79
C SER A 210 12.19 -27.13 -12.38
N GLU A 211 12.08 -27.19 -13.71
CA GLU A 211 10.79 -27.04 -14.43
C GLU A 211 9.74 -28.12 -14.08
N LYS A 212 10.18 -29.29 -13.59
CA LYS A 212 9.27 -30.43 -13.36
C LYS A 212 8.42 -30.27 -12.10
N ASP A 213 8.85 -29.45 -11.15
CA ASP A 213 8.25 -29.34 -9.81
C ASP A 213 7.88 -27.90 -9.43
N SER A 214 7.80 -27.00 -10.41
CA SER A 214 7.67 -25.56 -10.19
C SER A 214 6.50 -25.19 -9.27
N PHE A 215 5.31 -25.79 -9.46
CA PHE A 215 4.16 -25.43 -8.61
C PHE A 215 4.34 -25.89 -7.17
N PHE A 216 4.86 -27.10 -6.93
CA PHE A 216 5.14 -27.57 -5.58
C PHE A 216 6.17 -26.66 -4.88
N LEU A 217 7.18 -26.18 -5.60
CA LEU A 217 8.16 -25.23 -5.07
C LEU A 217 7.51 -23.89 -4.67
N VAL A 218 6.56 -23.39 -5.47
CA VAL A 218 5.77 -22.19 -5.14
C VAL A 218 4.95 -22.43 -3.87
N VAL A 219 4.23 -23.55 -3.78
CA VAL A 219 3.42 -23.89 -2.61
C VAL A 219 4.28 -24.04 -1.35
N LYS A 220 5.44 -24.69 -1.46
CA LYS A 220 6.39 -24.85 -0.36
C LYS A 220 6.91 -23.51 0.16
N ASN A 221 7.11 -22.52 -0.72
CA ASN A 221 7.65 -21.20 -0.36
C ASN A 221 6.56 -20.11 -0.30
N LEU A 222 5.29 -20.51 -0.28
CA LEU A 222 4.15 -19.61 -0.32
C LEU A 222 4.17 -18.54 0.78
N PRO A 223 4.49 -18.86 2.05
CA PRO A 223 4.54 -17.84 3.10
C PRO A 223 5.56 -16.74 2.82
N ASN A 224 6.73 -17.11 2.29
CA ASN A 224 7.81 -16.17 1.98
C ASN A 224 7.44 -15.30 0.77
N LEU A 225 6.91 -15.91 -0.29
CA LEU A 225 6.46 -15.19 -1.48
C LEU A 225 5.37 -14.17 -1.15
N LEU A 226 4.42 -14.53 -0.28
CA LEU A 226 3.38 -13.61 0.18
C LEU A 226 3.95 -12.46 1.00
N LYS A 227 4.88 -12.75 1.91
CA LYS A 227 5.54 -11.72 2.72
C LYS A 227 6.31 -10.73 1.85
N GLU A 228 7.05 -11.20 0.85
CA GLU A 228 7.78 -10.34 -0.08
C GLU A 228 6.81 -9.50 -0.95
N ALA A 229 5.75 -10.11 -1.47
CA ALA A 229 4.74 -9.41 -2.25
C ALA A 229 4.01 -8.34 -1.43
N GLU A 230 3.73 -8.61 -0.15
CA GLU A 230 3.16 -7.63 0.78
C GLU A 230 4.10 -6.44 0.99
N ILE A 231 5.38 -6.70 1.21
CA ILE A 231 6.39 -5.62 1.35
C ILE A 231 6.41 -4.74 0.08
N ASP A 232 6.43 -5.36 -1.09
CA ASP A 232 6.37 -4.63 -2.36
C ASP A 232 5.09 -3.83 -2.52
N PHE A 233 3.95 -4.40 -2.13
CA PHE A 233 2.67 -3.73 -2.20
C PHE A 233 2.62 -2.51 -1.29
N GLN A 234 3.17 -2.63 -0.07
CA GLN A 234 3.32 -1.49 0.83
C GLN A 234 4.22 -0.40 0.23
N PHE A 235 5.31 -0.77 -0.44
CA PHE A 235 6.16 0.20 -1.15
C PHE A 235 5.44 0.86 -2.33
N TYR A 236 4.68 0.09 -3.10
CA TYR A 236 3.86 0.60 -4.20
C TYR A 236 2.84 1.63 -3.69
N LEU A 237 2.09 1.31 -2.63
CA LEU A 237 1.12 2.22 -2.02
C LEU A 237 1.79 3.49 -1.49
N LYS A 238 2.94 3.37 -0.84
CA LYS A 238 3.72 4.53 -0.37
C LYS A 238 4.15 5.43 -1.52
N LYS A 239 4.66 4.85 -2.61
CA LYS A 239 5.10 5.59 -3.79
C LYS A 239 3.92 6.28 -4.49
N PHE A 240 2.79 5.59 -4.66
CA PHE A 240 1.58 6.16 -5.23
C PHE A 240 1.04 7.32 -4.39
N ASN A 241 0.98 7.16 -3.07
CA ASN A 241 0.58 8.23 -2.15
C ASN A 241 1.54 9.42 -2.25
N PHE A 242 2.84 9.18 -2.35
CA PHE A 242 3.82 10.25 -2.55
C PHE A 242 3.64 10.97 -3.90
N GLU A 243 3.35 10.26 -4.99
CA GLU A 243 3.06 10.89 -6.29
C GLU A 243 1.82 11.79 -6.21
N ASN A 244 0.78 11.36 -5.50
CA ASN A 244 -0.41 12.19 -5.25
C ASN A 244 -0.08 13.45 -4.43
N ILE A 245 0.72 13.30 -3.36
CA ILE A 245 1.18 14.43 -2.54
C ILE A 245 2.03 15.39 -3.38
N LYS A 246 2.95 14.86 -4.20
CA LYS A 246 3.78 15.65 -5.10
C LYS A 246 2.96 16.44 -6.11
N ASN A 247 1.93 15.83 -6.68
CA ASN A 247 1.03 16.53 -7.61
C ASN A 247 0.24 17.62 -6.89
N ARG A 248 -0.31 17.32 -5.71
CA ARG A 248 -1.00 18.32 -4.88
C ARG A 248 -0.09 19.49 -4.50
N PHE A 249 1.13 19.20 -4.07
CA PHE A 249 2.13 20.21 -3.72
C PHE A 249 2.52 21.07 -4.92
N ARG A 250 2.58 20.51 -6.13
CA ARG A 250 2.81 21.31 -7.34
C ARG A 250 1.69 22.31 -7.60
N ASP A 251 0.44 21.92 -7.35
CA ASP A 251 -0.72 22.81 -7.46
C ASP A 251 -0.70 23.87 -6.37
N ASP A 252 -0.38 23.48 -5.12
CA ASP A 252 -0.29 24.41 -4.00
C ASP A 252 0.90 25.38 -4.15
N ARG A 253 2.03 24.95 -4.71
CA ARG A 253 3.14 25.82 -5.14
C ARG A 253 2.67 26.90 -6.10
N ILE A 254 1.83 26.58 -7.08
CA ILE A 254 1.28 27.58 -8.00
C ILE A 254 0.46 28.60 -7.21
N LYS A 255 -0.38 28.15 -6.27
CA LYS A 255 -1.15 29.05 -5.40
C LYS A 255 -0.27 29.93 -4.51
N TYR A 256 0.81 29.37 -3.93
CA TYR A 256 1.77 30.14 -3.15
C TYR A 256 2.43 31.22 -4.01
N PHE A 257 2.87 30.87 -5.22
CA PHE A 257 3.45 31.84 -6.15
C PHE A 257 2.45 32.90 -6.58
N ASP A 258 1.21 32.54 -6.90
CA ASP A 258 0.14 33.47 -7.25
C ASP A 258 -0.19 34.40 -6.08
N SER A 259 -0.20 33.89 -4.85
CA SER A 259 -0.41 34.71 -3.65
C SER A 259 0.73 35.72 -3.48
N LEU A 260 1.97 35.26 -3.56
CA LEU A 260 3.15 36.13 -3.48
C LEU A 260 3.16 37.17 -4.61
N ASP A 261 2.80 36.80 -5.83
CA ASP A 261 2.74 37.74 -6.97
C ASP A 261 1.63 38.78 -6.79
N LYS A 262 0.47 38.40 -6.24
CA LYS A 262 -0.59 39.36 -5.87
C LYS A 262 -0.12 40.33 -4.79
N HIS A 263 0.59 39.84 -3.77
CA HIS A 263 1.14 40.72 -2.74
C HIS A 263 2.24 41.63 -3.32
N LEU A 264 3.05 41.13 -4.26
CA LEU A 264 4.08 41.93 -4.94
C LEU A 264 3.45 43.01 -5.81
N ASP A 265 2.38 42.70 -6.55
CA ASP A 265 1.66 43.68 -7.36
C ASP A 265 1.04 44.78 -6.48
N ASN A 266 0.46 44.41 -5.33
CA ASN A 266 -0.06 45.37 -4.36
C ASN A 266 1.04 46.28 -3.80
N ILE A 267 2.21 45.73 -3.47
CA ILE A 267 3.36 46.52 -3.03
C ILE A 267 3.90 47.37 -4.18
N GLY A 268 4.00 46.83 -5.39
CA GLY A 268 4.47 47.55 -6.57
C GLY A 268 3.62 48.79 -6.86
N LYS A 269 2.29 48.67 -6.71
CA LYS A 269 1.36 49.80 -6.77
C LYS A 269 1.62 50.83 -5.67
N GLN A 270 1.89 50.38 -4.44
CA GLN A 270 2.25 51.28 -3.33
C GLN A 270 3.58 52.00 -3.60
N ILE A 271 4.61 51.28 -4.06
CA ILE A 271 5.92 51.85 -4.42
C ILE A 271 5.76 52.90 -5.51
N ALA A 272 4.98 52.61 -6.57
CA ALA A 272 4.75 53.54 -7.66
C ALA A 272 3.97 54.79 -7.21
N ALA A 273 3.07 54.64 -6.23
CA ALA A 273 2.31 55.76 -5.67
C ALA A 273 3.20 56.71 -4.84
N VAL A 274 4.32 56.25 -4.28
CA VAL A 274 5.20 57.08 -3.44
C VAL A 274 5.80 58.25 -4.24
N PRO A 275 6.55 58.05 -5.35
CA PRO A 275 7.10 59.16 -6.15
C PRO A 275 6.03 60.12 -6.69
N LEU A 276 4.85 59.60 -7.07
CA LEU A 276 3.73 60.40 -7.56
C LEU A 276 3.20 61.32 -6.46
N SER A 277 3.01 60.78 -5.25
CA SER A 277 2.54 61.55 -4.10
C SER A 277 3.55 62.62 -3.71
N PHE A 278 4.85 62.28 -3.67
CA PHE A 278 5.90 63.26 -3.38
C PHE A 278 6.01 64.34 -4.47
N SER A 279 5.85 63.98 -5.74
CA SER A 279 5.89 64.93 -6.85
C SER A 279 4.68 65.88 -6.83
N ALA A 280 3.49 65.37 -6.51
CA ALA A 280 2.29 66.18 -6.33
C ALA A 280 2.44 67.16 -5.16
N VAL A 281 3.02 66.69 -4.04
CA VAL A 281 3.32 67.55 -2.90
C VAL A 281 4.35 68.62 -3.26
N ALA A 282 5.47 68.26 -3.85
CA ALA A 282 6.50 69.22 -4.26
C ALA A 282 5.94 70.27 -5.24
N PHE A 283 5.04 69.86 -6.14
CA PHE A 283 4.37 70.78 -7.05
C PHE A 283 3.37 71.71 -6.35
N ALA A 284 2.57 71.19 -5.41
CA ALA A 284 1.65 71.99 -4.61
C ALA A 284 2.41 73.02 -3.75
N GLU A 285 3.52 72.59 -3.14
CA GLU A 285 4.41 73.46 -2.37
C GLU A 285 5.03 74.57 -3.24
N TYR A 286 5.44 74.25 -4.48
CA TYR A 286 5.94 75.25 -5.43
C TYR A 286 4.90 76.31 -5.80
N GLN A 287 3.61 75.96 -5.90
CA GLN A 287 2.56 76.91 -6.25
C GLN A 287 2.15 77.81 -5.08
N VAL A 288 2.21 77.31 -3.85
CA VAL A 288 1.69 78.01 -2.66
C VAL A 288 2.83 78.63 -1.87
N LYS A 289 3.52 79.62 -2.46
CA LYS A 289 4.77 80.19 -1.91
C LYS A 289 4.61 81.01 -0.63
N ASP A 290 3.40 81.48 -0.29
CA ASP A 290 3.24 82.57 0.67
C ASP A 290 2.42 82.26 1.93
N THR A 291 1.94 81.02 2.13
CA THR A 291 1.09 80.69 3.29
C THR A 291 1.67 79.55 4.13
N PHE A 292 2.29 79.89 5.27
CA PHE A 292 2.86 78.95 6.23
C PHE A 292 1.87 77.87 6.71
N LEU A 293 0.58 78.21 6.83
CA LEU A 293 -0.47 77.26 7.22
C LEU A 293 -0.62 76.12 6.20
N ILE A 294 -0.46 76.41 4.90
CA ILE A 294 -0.61 75.42 3.84
C ILE A 294 0.59 74.44 3.85
N LEU A 295 1.79 74.92 4.16
CA LEU A 295 2.99 74.07 4.32
C LEU A 295 2.83 73.06 5.47
N TRP A 296 2.27 73.48 6.60
CA TRP A 296 1.94 72.56 7.70
C TRP A 296 0.87 71.54 7.33
N LEU A 297 -0.16 71.95 6.59
CA LEU A 297 -1.21 71.05 6.13
C LEU A 297 -0.65 69.97 5.18
N ILE A 298 0.26 70.36 4.29
CA ILE A 298 1.00 69.43 3.42
C ILE A 298 1.85 68.46 4.26
N PHE A 299 2.58 68.96 5.25
CA PHE A 299 3.40 68.15 6.15
C PHE A 299 2.58 67.10 6.92
N PHE A 300 1.44 67.51 7.49
CA PHE A 300 0.52 66.56 8.14
C PHE A 300 -0.04 65.53 7.15
N GLY A 301 -0.35 65.94 5.92
CA GLY A 301 -0.76 65.03 4.85
C GLY A 301 0.28 63.95 4.56
N ILE A 302 1.56 64.34 4.42
CA ILE A 302 2.66 63.38 4.24
C ILE A 302 2.80 62.46 5.44
N LEU A 303 2.76 62.99 6.67
CA LEU A 303 2.86 62.16 7.88
C LEU A 303 1.77 61.09 7.94
N ILE A 304 0.51 61.47 7.67
CA ILE A 304 -0.61 60.53 7.63
C ILE A 304 -0.39 59.49 6.53
N TYR A 305 0.02 59.91 5.33
CA TYR A 305 0.30 59.00 4.21
C TYR A 305 1.43 58.01 4.53
N THR A 306 2.55 58.47 5.09
CA THR A 306 3.67 57.62 5.50
C THR A 306 3.23 56.64 6.59
N TYR A 307 2.44 57.08 7.56
CA TYR A 307 1.89 56.21 8.60
C TYR A 307 0.99 55.10 8.03
N LEU A 308 0.06 55.46 7.15
CA LEU A 308 -0.84 54.50 6.50
C LEU A 308 -0.07 53.50 5.63
N SER A 309 0.90 54.00 4.84
CA SER A 309 1.76 53.17 4.00
C SER A 309 2.59 52.20 4.85
N TRP A 310 3.13 52.66 5.97
CA TRP A 310 3.85 51.82 6.93
C TRP A 310 2.97 50.71 7.50
N LYS A 311 1.73 51.02 7.88
CA LYS A 311 0.76 50.04 8.37
C LYS A 311 0.41 49.00 7.30
N MET A 312 0.18 49.43 6.05
CA MET A 312 -0.07 48.51 4.94
C MET A 312 1.11 47.58 4.69
N LEU A 313 2.35 48.10 4.68
CA LEU A 313 3.56 47.28 4.53
C LEU A 313 3.77 46.29 5.68
N ASN A 314 3.36 46.63 6.91
CA ASN A 314 3.38 45.70 8.02
C ASN A 314 2.35 44.57 7.87
N LEU A 315 1.15 44.90 7.37
CA LEU A 315 0.12 43.88 7.11
C LEU A 315 0.59 42.90 6.03
N SER A 316 1.15 43.41 4.92
CA SER A 316 1.72 42.56 3.87
C SER A 316 2.88 41.69 4.37
N LEU A 317 3.70 42.21 5.30
CA LEU A 317 4.78 41.42 5.90
C LEU A 317 4.23 40.29 6.76
N PHE A 318 3.21 40.58 7.59
CA PHE A 318 2.55 39.58 8.41
C PHE A 318 1.91 38.47 7.57
N ASP A 319 1.25 38.81 6.46
CA ASP A 319 0.66 37.82 5.56
C ASP A 319 1.73 36.89 4.96
N VAL A 320 2.90 37.42 4.63
CA VAL A 320 4.02 36.62 4.11
C VAL A 320 4.72 35.79 5.18
N GLU A 321 4.86 36.30 6.40
CA GLU A 321 5.35 35.52 7.55
C GLU A 321 4.41 34.36 7.88
N LYS A 322 3.09 34.56 7.75
CA LYS A 322 2.14 33.47 7.93
C LYS A 322 2.24 32.42 6.81
N LEU A 323 2.40 32.86 5.56
CA LEU A 323 2.60 31.96 4.43
C LEU A 323 3.90 31.16 4.55
N GLU A 324 4.93 31.77 5.13
CA GLU A 324 6.19 31.10 5.49
C GLU A 324 5.97 30.03 6.55
N GLU A 325 5.26 30.34 7.63
CA GLU A 325 4.94 29.39 8.70
C GLU A 325 4.13 28.20 8.18
N ASP A 326 3.10 28.44 7.37
CA ASP A 326 2.30 27.40 6.73
C ASP A 326 3.19 26.46 5.89
N LEU A 327 4.18 27.02 5.19
CA LEU A 327 5.12 26.27 4.36
C LEU A 327 6.16 25.49 5.18
N VAL A 328 6.63 26.00 6.33
CA VAL A 328 7.44 25.21 7.30
C VAL A 328 6.65 24.02 7.79
N ASN A 329 5.40 24.24 8.21
CA ASN A 329 4.55 23.19 8.75
C ASN A 329 4.28 22.11 7.70
N GLU A 330 4.02 22.50 6.44
CA GLU A 330 3.86 21.56 5.33
C GLU A 330 5.14 20.77 5.05
N TYR A 331 6.30 21.43 5.04
CA TYR A 331 7.60 20.76 4.87
C TYR A 331 7.86 19.71 5.95
N GLU A 332 7.68 20.06 7.22
CA GLU A 332 7.92 19.14 8.35
C GLU A 332 6.91 17.97 8.35
N ASN A 333 5.65 18.20 7.97
CA ASN A 333 4.67 17.14 7.81
C ASN A 333 5.07 16.14 6.72
N ILE A 334 5.49 16.62 5.54
CA ILE A 334 5.94 15.74 4.44
C ILE A 334 7.22 15.00 4.82
N LYS A 335 8.14 15.67 5.50
CA LYS A 335 9.42 15.11 5.95
C LYS A 335 9.24 13.95 6.93
N LYS A 336 8.29 14.08 7.85
CA LYS A 336 7.98 13.03 8.82
C LYS A 336 7.47 11.75 8.15
N ASP A 337 6.65 11.88 7.11
CA ASP A 337 5.96 10.74 6.51
C ASP A 337 6.71 10.16 5.28
N TYR A 338 7.58 10.94 4.63
CA TYR A 338 8.20 10.60 3.34
C TYR A 338 9.68 11.00 3.20
N GLN A 339 10.47 10.87 4.27
CA GLN A 339 11.87 11.33 4.35
C GLN A 339 12.73 11.01 3.11
N ASP A 340 12.69 9.78 2.60
CA ASP A 340 13.53 9.35 1.45
C ASP A 340 13.09 9.94 0.10
N MET A 341 11.83 10.38 -0.02
CA MET A 341 11.26 10.90 -1.26
C MET A 341 11.27 12.44 -1.33
N LEU A 342 11.53 13.10 -0.19
CA LEU A 342 11.56 14.55 -0.01
C LEU A 342 12.65 15.25 -0.84
N VAL A 343 13.74 14.55 -1.17
CA VAL A 343 14.82 15.05 -2.05
C VAL A 343 14.27 15.61 -3.37
N SER A 344 13.18 15.03 -3.88
CA SER A 344 12.58 15.49 -5.13
C SER A 344 11.76 16.78 -5.02
N LEU A 345 11.42 17.20 -3.79
CA LEU A 345 10.66 18.41 -3.48
C LEU A 345 11.52 19.54 -2.91
N ASP A 346 12.71 19.26 -2.37
CA ASP A 346 13.61 20.28 -1.79
C ASP A 346 13.88 21.44 -2.75
N SER A 347 14.07 21.15 -4.03
CA SER A 347 14.29 22.19 -5.04
C SER A 347 13.07 23.10 -5.27
N ASP A 348 11.86 22.58 -5.06
CA ASP A 348 10.62 23.35 -5.17
C ASP A 348 10.43 24.22 -3.92
N PHE A 349 10.64 23.66 -2.72
CA PHE A 349 10.64 24.43 -1.48
C PHE A 349 11.67 25.57 -1.53
N ALA A 350 12.91 25.28 -1.91
CA ALA A 350 13.99 26.28 -1.97
C ALA A 350 13.63 27.49 -2.87
N LYS A 351 12.91 27.25 -3.98
CA LYS A 351 12.44 28.35 -4.86
C LYS A 351 11.36 29.21 -4.19
N ILE A 352 10.45 28.60 -3.43
CA ILE A 352 9.42 29.35 -2.69
C ILE A 352 10.08 30.16 -1.57
N TRP A 353 10.98 29.54 -0.81
CA TRP A 353 11.80 30.18 0.22
C TRP A 353 12.54 31.40 -0.31
N GLN A 354 13.27 31.23 -1.41
CA GLN A 354 13.99 32.33 -2.05
C GLN A 354 13.04 33.47 -2.47
N LYS A 355 11.81 33.15 -2.93
CA LYS A 355 10.83 34.17 -3.31
C LYS A 355 10.27 34.91 -2.08
N ILE A 356 10.03 34.20 -0.97
CA ILE A 356 9.61 34.78 0.32
C ILE A 356 10.69 35.72 0.86
N ASP A 357 11.96 35.32 0.84
CA ASP A 357 13.08 36.16 1.31
C ASP A 357 13.22 37.43 0.46
N ASN A 358 13.21 37.29 -0.86
CA ASN A 358 13.23 38.43 -1.78
C ASN A 358 12.06 39.39 -1.50
N PHE A 359 10.88 38.84 -1.16
CA PHE A 359 9.69 39.65 -0.83
C PHE A 359 9.88 40.45 0.46
N LYS A 360 10.38 39.82 1.52
CA LYS A 360 10.69 40.47 2.80
C LYS A 360 11.71 41.59 2.60
N ASP A 361 12.74 41.33 1.80
CA ASP A 361 13.76 42.33 1.46
C ASP A 361 13.17 43.53 0.72
N ILE A 362 12.30 43.30 -0.28
CA ILE A 362 11.60 44.38 -0.98
C ILE A 362 10.81 45.24 0.02
N ILE A 363 9.99 44.64 0.88
CA ILE A 363 9.25 45.38 1.92
C ILE A 363 10.19 46.22 2.77
N LYS A 364 11.30 45.63 3.22
CA LYS A 364 12.30 46.30 4.06
C LYS A 364 12.90 47.51 3.35
N TYR A 365 13.29 47.38 2.08
CA TYR A 365 13.80 48.49 1.29
C TYR A 365 12.77 49.62 1.10
N VAL A 366 11.51 49.28 0.86
CA VAL A 366 10.43 50.29 0.73
C VAL A 366 10.19 51.02 2.05
N LYS A 367 10.24 50.32 3.19
CA LYS A 367 10.14 50.96 4.51
C LYS A 367 11.29 51.95 4.73
N TYR A 368 12.52 51.57 4.41
CA TYR A 368 13.66 52.48 4.54
C TYR A 368 13.59 53.67 3.58
N SER A 369 13.13 53.46 2.34
CA SER A 369 12.98 54.57 1.38
C SER A 369 11.91 55.56 1.84
N LEU A 370 10.79 55.09 2.40
CA LEU A 370 9.77 55.95 3.01
C LEU A 370 10.31 56.78 4.17
N ILE A 371 11.09 56.19 5.07
CA ILE A 371 11.74 56.92 6.18
C ILE A 371 12.73 57.94 5.63
N ALA A 372 13.58 57.56 4.67
CA ALA A 372 14.56 58.46 4.08
C ALA A 372 13.89 59.67 3.41
N LEU A 373 12.80 59.43 2.65
CA LEU A 373 12.00 60.48 2.04
C LEU A 373 11.35 61.41 3.08
N LEU A 374 10.82 60.85 4.17
CA LEU A 374 10.25 61.66 5.26
C LEU A 374 11.33 62.53 5.93
N CYS A 375 12.51 61.97 6.20
CA CYS A 375 13.64 62.72 6.75
C CYS A 375 14.10 63.84 5.82
N LEU A 376 14.21 63.57 4.52
CA LEU A 376 14.54 64.59 3.51
C LEU A 376 13.49 65.70 3.48
N PHE A 377 12.20 65.35 3.55
CA PHE A 377 11.13 66.32 3.57
C PHE A 377 11.15 67.21 4.83
N ILE A 378 11.44 66.62 6.00
CA ILE A 378 11.62 67.37 7.26
C ILE A 378 12.80 68.35 7.13
N LEU A 379 13.95 67.89 6.65
CA LEU A 379 15.13 68.75 6.46
C LEU A 379 14.85 69.89 5.47
N PHE A 380 14.15 69.61 4.38
CA PHE A 380 13.74 70.60 3.40
C PHE A 380 12.76 71.63 3.98
N SER A 381 11.75 71.18 4.72
CA SER A 381 10.78 72.05 5.40
C SER A 381 11.45 72.98 6.41
N ILE A 382 12.43 72.46 7.19
CA ILE A 382 13.24 73.26 8.12
C ILE A 382 14.05 74.31 7.35
N TYR A 383 14.74 73.90 6.28
CA TYR A 383 15.54 74.79 5.45
C TYR A 383 14.70 75.95 4.87
N LEU A 384 13.52 75.65 4.31
CA LEU A 384 12.63 76.66 3.75
C LEU A 384 12.15 77.65 4.81
N ASN A 385 11.78 77.19 6.01
CA ASN A 385 11.37 78.07 7.10
C ASN A 385 12.49 79.03 7.52
N PHE A 386 13.72 78.55 7.68
CA PHE A 386 14.85 79.43 8.00
C PHE A 386 15.18 80.44 6.89
N PHE A 387 15.10 80.03 5.62
CA PHE A 387 15.46 80.91 4.50
C PHE A 387 14.38 81.95 4.17
N THR A 388 13.09 81.61 4.31
CA THR A 388 12.00 82.58 4.11
C THR A 388 11.92 83.64 5.20
N GLU A 389 12.21 83.31 6.46
CA GLU A 389 12.30 84.32 7.53
C GLU A 389 13.45 85.31 7.29
N THR A 390 14.62 84.82 6.87
CA THR A 390 15.78 85.68 6.59
C THR A 390 15.57 86.59 5.38
N ALA A 391 14.84 86.14 4.36
CA ALA A 391 14.45 86.98 3.22
C ALA A 391 13.47 88.10 3.63
N LYS A 392 12.45 87.78 4.45
CA LYS A 392 11.48 88.78 4.95
C LYS A 392 12.16 89.84 5.83
N VAL A 393 13.12 89.46 6.67
CA VAL A 393 13.90 90.41 7.49
C VAL A 393 14.76 91.32 6.61
N LYS A 394 15.33 90.80 5.52
CA LYS A 394 16.19 91.57 4.62
C LYS A 394 15.41 92.61 3.80
N ASP A 395 14.22 92.28 3.33
CA ASP A 395 13.33 93.25 2.66
C ASP A 395 12.85 94.34 3.63
N TYR A 396 12.54 93.98 4.88
CA TYR A 396 12.12 94.97 5.89
C TYR A 396 13.23 95.98 6.20
N ILE A 397 14.50 95.54 6.24
CA ILE A 397 15.67 96.40 6.45
C ILE A 397 15.98 97.28 5.22
N LEU A 398 15.65 96.86 4.00
CA LEU A 398 15.86 97.63 2.78
C LEU A 398 14.76 98.68 2.50
N THR A 399 13.58 98.52 3.10
CA THR A 399 12.48 99.50 3.04
C THR A 399 12.49 100.55 4.16
N LEU A 400 13.29 100.34 5.20
CA LEU A 400 13.59 101.30 6.27
C LEU A 400 14.81 102.15 5.87
#